data_AF-A0AA38UFR7-F1
#
_entry.id   AF-A0AA38UFR7-F1
#
_cell.length_a   1.000
_cell.length_b   1.000
_cell.length_c   1.000
_cell.angle_alpha   90.00
_cell.angle_beta   90.00
_cell.angle_gamma   90.00
#
_symmetry.space_group_name_H-M   'P 1'
#
loop_
_entity.id
_entity.type
_entity.pdbx_description
1 polymer ?
#
loop_
_entity_poly.entity_id
_entity_poly.type
_entity_poly.pdbx_seq_one_letter_code
_entity_poly.pdbx_strand_id
1 'polypeptide(L)'
;LRILDSLVKLHRCGLHHGDFAERNVLVNGNDIRLIDFDQSIYHDCDCEATFELRSRVGTQIPNAMEFGCPVLWEICRTEMAIWE
;
A
#
# COMPACT_ATOMS: atom_id res chain seq x y z
N LEU A 1 -3.92 5.56 7.28
CA LEU A 1 -2.55 5.07 7.56
C LEU A 1 -2.51 3.58 7.90
N ARG A 2 -3.33 3.05 8.81
CA ARG A 2 -3.24 1.63 9.21
C ARG A 2 -3.47 0.59 8.10
N ILE A 3 -4.34 0.85 7.12
CA ILE A 3 -4.51 -0.04 5.94
C ILE A 3 -3.23 -0.08 5.11
N LEU A 4 -2.58 1.08 4.94
CA LEU A 4 -1.32 1.19 4.24
C LEU A 4 -0.19 0.47 4.98
N ASP A 5 -0.18 0.50 6.32
CA ASP A 5 0.77 -0.29 7.10
C ASP A 5 0.61 -1.80 6.83
N SER A 6 -0.61 -2.30 6.64
CA SER A 6 -0.87 -3.68 6.25
C SER A 6 -0.38 -3.99 4.83
N LEU A 7 -0.58 -3.09 3.87
CA LEU A 7 -0.05 -3.23 2.52
C LEU A 7 1.48 -3.21 2.48
N VAL A 8 2.12 -2.32 3.25
CA VAL A 8 3.58 -2.27 3.38
C VAL A 8 4.12 -3.56 4.00
N LYS A 9 3.43 -4.14 5.00
CA LYS A 9 3.82 -5.44 5.56
C LYS A 9 3.72 -6.56 4.54
N LEU A 10 2.62 -6.62 3.78
CA LEU A 10 2.44 -7.61 2.71
C LEU A 10 3.55 -7.48 1.65
N HIS A 11 3.84 -6.24 1.27
CA HIS A 11 4.89 -5.91 0.32
C HIS A 11 6.29 -6.34 0.79
N ARG A 12 6.61 -6.16 2.07
CA ARG A 12 7.87 -6.65 2.67
C ARG A 12 7.97 -8.17 2.71
N CYS A 13 6.87 -8.89 2.56
CA CYS A 13 6.87 -10.34 2.37
C CYS A 13 7.10 -10.74 0.89
N GLY A 14 7.36 -9.78 -0.01
CA GLY A 14 7.55 -10.01 -1.43
C GLY A 14 6.24 -10.26 -2.18
N LEU A 15 5.12 -9.71 -1.68
CA LEU A 15 3.79 -9.93 -2.26
C LEU A 15 3.05 -8.62 -2.50
N HIS A 16 2.30 -8.58 -3.60
CA HIS A 16 1.21 -7.65 -3.80
C HIS A 16 -0.12 -8.38 -3.70
N HIS A 17 -1.15 -7.69 -3.22
CA HIS A 17 -2.48 -8.28 -3.06
C HIS A 17 -3.12 -8.66 -4.41
N GLY A 18 -2.82 -7.88 -5.46
CA GLY A 18 -3.33 -8.08 -6.83
C GLY A 18 -4.80 -7.69 -7.05
N ASP A 19 -5.63 -7.75 -6.02
CA ASP A 19 -7.02 -7.28 -6.03
C ASP A 19 -7.34 -6.45 -4.77
N PHE A 20 -6.52 -5.43 -4.49
CA PHE A 20 -6.77 -4.57 -3.34
C PHE A 20 -7.94 -3.63 -3.65
N ALA A 21 -9.01 -3.75 -2.86
CA ALA A 21 -10.20 -2.92 -2.92
C ALA A 21 -10.89 -2.91 -1.55
N GLU A 22 -11.78 -1.95 -1.31
CA GLU A 22 -12.50 -1.82 -0.02
C GLU A 22 -13.20 -3.12 0.41
N ARG A 23 -13.78 -3.86 -0.54
CA ARG A 23 -14.44 -5.16 -0.29
C ARG A 23 -13.52 -6.24 0.30
N ASN A 24 -12.21 -6.09 0.12
CA ASN A 24 -11.18 -7.03 0.56
C ASN A 24 -10.44 -6.52 1.82
N VAL A 25 -11.01 -5.52 2.51
CA VAL A 25 -10.50 -5.00 3.77
C VAL A 25 -11.54 -5.18 4.87
N LEU A 26 -11.19 -5.96 5.90
CA LEU A 26 -12.02 -6.09 7.10
C LEU A 26 -11.50 -5.16 8.19
N VAL A 27 -12.43 -4.41 8.81
CA VAL A 27 -12.15 -3.51 9.93
C VAL A 27 -12.99 -3.94 11.13
N ASN A 28 -12.35 -4.30 12.23
CA ASN A 28 -13.01 -4.57 13.50
C ASN A 28 -12.39 -3.72 14.61
N GLY A 29 -13.00 -2.56 14.88
CA GLY A 29 -12.44 -1.56 15.78
C GLY A 29 -11.07 -1.08 15.29
N ASN A 30 -10.02 -1.50 15.99
CA ASN A 30 -8.64 -1.16 15.65
C ASN A 30 -7.90 -2.24 14.83
N ASP A 31 -8.48 -3.42 14.66
CA ASP A 31 -7.89 -4.52 13.89
C ASP A 31 -8.24 -4.37 12.41
N ILE A 32 -7.24 -4.48 11.54
CA ILE A 32 -7.37 -4.38 10.08
C ILE A 32 -6.76 -5.62 9.46
N ARG A 33 -7.54 -6.30 8.63
CA ARG A 33 -7.10 -7.50 7.90
C ARG A 33 -7.38 -7.34 6.43
N LEU A 34 -6.37 -7.65 5.62
CA LEU A 34 -6.52 -7.88 4.20
C LEU A 34 -6.98 -9.33 4.00
N ILE A 35 -7.94 -9.55 3.11
CA ILE A 35 -8.51 -10.87 2.81
C ILE A 35 -8.56 -11.06 1.29
N ASP A 36 -8.79 -12.31 0.86
CA ASP A 36 -8.90 -12.67 -0.57
C ASP A 36 -7.59 -12.46 -1.35
N PHE A 37 -6.63 -13.36 -1.11
CA PHE A 37 -5.29 -13.32 -1.73
C PHE A 37 -5.20 -14.15 -3.02
N ASP A 38 -6.32 -14.53 -3.63
CA ASP A 38 -6.33 -15.43 -4.79
C ASP A 38 -5.67 -14.80 -6.03
N GLN A 39 -5.63 -13.46 -6.08
CA GLN A 39 -4.94 -12.69 -7.12
C GLN A 39 -3.57 -12.18 -6.70
N SER A 40 -3.04 -12.64 -5.55
CA SER A 40 -1.74 -12.17 -5.08
C SER A 40 -0.62 -12.51 -6.05
N ILE A 41 0.30 -11.57 -6.21
CA ILE A 41 1.41 -11.67 -7.17
C ILE A 41 2.71 -11.52 -6.39
N TYR A 42 3.66 -12.41 -6.67
CA TYR A 42 5.03 -12.23 -6.21
C TYR A 42 5.61 -10.94 -6.76
N HIS A 43 6.21 -10.18 -5.87
CA HIS A 43 6.82 -8.92 -6.20
C HIS A 43 8.18 -8.84 -5.54
N ASP A 44 9.21 -8.91 -6.37
CA ASP A 44 10.59 -8.67 -5.98
C ASP A 44 10.94 -7.23 -6.35
N CYS A 45 11.05 -6.36 -5.34
CA CYS A 45 11.62 -5.03 -5.49
C CYS A 45 12.89 -4.95 -4.66
N ASP A 46 13.88 -4.22 -5.18
CA ASP A 46 15.03 -3.75 -4.37
C ASP A 46 14.64 -2.58 -3.45
N CYS A 47 13.34 -2.42 -3.18
CA CYS A 47 12.85 -1.29 -2.42
C CYS A 47 13.06 -1.53 -0.92
N GLU A 48 14.20 -1.05 -0.43
CA GLU A 48 14.57 -0.92 0.99
C GLU A 48 13.65 0.02 1.79
N ALA A 49 12.54 0.46 1.20
CA ALA A 49 11.75 1.56 1.68
C ALA A 49 11.18 1.28 3.09
N THR A 50 11.86 1.86 4.07
CA THR A 50 11.30 2.38 5.31
C THR A 50 10.28 3.45 4.93
N PHE A 51 9.10 3.01 4.48
CA PHE A 51 7.95 3.87 4.21
C PHE A 51 7.50 4.56 5.50
N GLU A 52 8.16 5.66 5.86
CA GLU A 52 7.55 6.66 6.70
C GLU A 52 6.66 7.50 5.80
N LEU A 53 5.37 7.13 5.67
CA LEU A 53 4.37 8.04 5.13
C LEU A 53 4.18 9.21 6.09
N ARG A 54 5.17 10.09 6.13
CA ARG A 54 5.00 11.47 6.56
C ARG A 54 4.40 12.22 5.37
N SER A 55 3.21 11.81 4.95
CA SER A 55 2.37 12.67 4.14
C SER A 55 1.96 13.82 5.07
N ARG A 56 2.75 14.89 5.07
CA ARG A 56 2.28 16.17 5.60
C ARG A 56 1.28 16.66 4.57
N VAL A 57 0.06 16.91 4.99
CA VAL A 57 -0.93 17.61 4.17
C VAL A 57 -0.26 18.84 3.58
N GLY A 58 -0.15 18.91 2.24
CA GLY A 58 0.48 20.02 1.51
C GLY A 58 1.91 19.81 1.00
N THR A 59 2.56 18.66 1.20
CA THR A 59 3.83 18.34 0.50
C THR A 59 3.60 17.76 -0.90
N GLN A 60 4.51 18.08 -1.83
CA GLN A 60 4.54 17.57 -3.20
C GLN A 60 4.40 16.04 -3.22
N ILE A 61 3.47 15.55 -4.03
CA ILE A 61 3.25 14.11 -4.24
C ILE A 61 4.56 13.52 -4.76
N PRO A 62 5.17 12.54 -4.08
CA PRO A 62 6.40 11.92 -4.59
C PRO A 62 6.07 11.21 -5.90
N ASN A 63 6.99 11.24 -6.86
CA ASN A 63 6.82 10.43 -8.06
C ASN A 63 7.01 8.94 -7.74
N ALA A 64 6.58 8.04 -8.65
CA ALA A 64 6.63 6.60 -8.42
C ALA A 64 8.06 6.05 -8.13
N MET A 65 9.11 6.68 -8.67
CA MET A 65 10.49 6.30 -8.39
C MET A 65 10.95 6.76 -7.00
N GLU A 66 10.60 7.98 -6.60
CA GLU A 66 10.82 8.50 -5.23
C GLU A 66 10.05 7.70 -4.19
N PHE A 67 8.88 7.17 -4.57
CA PHE A 67 8.09 6.27 -3.74
C PHE A 67 8.72 4.87 -3.60
N GLY A 68 9.63 4.47 -4.50
CA GLY A 68 10.35 3.20 -4.42
C GLY A 68 9.60 1.95 -4.88
N CYS A 69 8.26 1.99 -4.96
CA CYS A 69 7.45 0.90 -5.52
C CYS A 69 6.29 1.46 -6.37
N PRO A 70 6.37 1.37 -7.72
CA PRO A 70 5.35 1.94 -8.60
C PRO A 70 3.94 1.38 -8.39
N VAL A 71 3.83 0.08 -8.08
CA VAL A 71 2.53 -0.57 -7.86
C VAL A 71 1.89 -0.07 -6.57
N LEU A 72 2.66 -0.02 -5.48
CA LEU A 72 2.14 0.48 -4.20
C LEU A 72 1.84 1.98 -4.27
N TRP A 73 2.62 2.75 -5.03
CA TRP A 73 2.33 4.17 -5.32
C TRP A 73 0.98 4.33 -6.01
N GLU A 74 0.71 3.51 -7.03
CA GLU A 74 -0.53 3.55 -7.78
C GLU A 74 -1.73 3.19 -6.90
N ILE A 75 -1.62 2.17 -6.04
CA ILE A 75 -2.65 1.83 -5.05
C ILE A 75 -2.92 3.01 -4.10
N CYS A 76 -1.87 3.66 -3.61
CA CYS A 76 -2.01 4.83 -2.72
C CYS A 76 -2.74 5.99 -3.41
N ARG A 77 -2.53 6.16 -4.71
CA ARG A 77 -3.12 7.22 -5.53
C ARG A 77 -4.57 6.93 -5.91
N THR A 78 -4.85 5.71 -6.35
CA THR A 78 -6.14 5.35 -6.98
C THR A 78 -7.13 4.73 -6.01
N GLU A 79 -6.73 3.67 -5.30
CA GLU A 79 -7.62 2.93 -4.39
C GLU A 79 -7.76 3.61 -3.04
N MET A 80 -6.70 4.29 -2.57
CA MET A 80 -6.69 4.94 -1.24
C MET A 80 -6.90 6.45 -1.28
N ALA A 81 -6.83 7.07 -2.47
CA ALA A 81 -6.99 8.51 -2.68
C ALA A 81 -6.21 9.38 -1.66
N ILE A 82 -4.97 8.99 -1.32
CA ILE A 82 -4.18 9.65 -0.25
C ILE A 82 -3.80 11.10 -0.59
N TRP A 83 -3.79 11.45 -1.88
CA TRP A 83 -3.33 12.72 -2.40
C TRP A 83 -4.37 13.49 -3.22
N GLU A 84 -5.65 13.17 -3.06
CA GLU A 84 -6.77 13.97 -3.57
C GLU A 84 -7.19 15.08 -2.60
#